data_AF-A0A926BZ39-F1
#
_entry.id   AF-A0A926BZ39-F1
#
_cell.length_a   1.000
_cell.length_b   1.000
_cell.length_c   1.000
_cell.angle_alpha   90.00
_cell.angle_beta   90.00
_cell.angle_gamma   90.00
#
_symmetry.space_group_name_H-M   'P 1'
#
loop_
_entity.id
_entity.type
_entity.pdbx_description
1 polymer ?
#
loop_
_entity_poly.entity_id
_entity_poly.type
_entity_poly.pdbx_seq_one_letter_code
_entity_poly.pdbx_strand_id
1 'polypeptide(L)' 'MNTDSIDKLYHQLSARRDAINQHYLRNTMLKTGDPIGYQTYQREFRAINKRLRVIRQCIPANPTLGPTFE' A
#
# COMPACT_ATOMS: atom_id res chain seq x y z
N MET A 1 18.29 3.46 12.36
CA MET A 1 17.53 3.53 11.09
C MET A 1 17.01 4.96 10.96
N ASN A 2 17.30 5.65 9.85
CA ASN A 2 16.80 7.02 9.63
C ASN A 2 15.28 6.98 9.44
N THR A 3 14.52 7.46 10.43
CA THR A 3 13.05 7.56 10.42
C THR A 3 12.54 8.39 9.24
N ASP A 4 13.26 9.45 8.84
CA ASP A 4 12.92 10.27 7.67
C ASP A 4 12.88 9.49 6.34
N SER A 5 13.66 8.41 6.24
CA SER A 5 13.67 7.54 5.05
C SER A 5 12.45 6.63 5.01
N ILE A 6 11.99 6.19 6.18
CA ILE A 6 10.85 5.29 6.34
C ILE A 6 9.54 6.03 6.08
N ASP A 7 9.40 7.26 6.57
CA ASP A 7 8.21 8.08 6.33
C ASP A 7 8.07 8.47 4.86
N LYS A 8 9.16 8.86 4.19
CA LYS A 8 9.16 9.13 2.74
C LYS A 8 8.75 7.88 1.96
N LEU A 9 9.29 6.72 2.30
CA LEU A 9 8.94 5.45 1.67
C LEU A 9 7.46 5.10 1.90
N TYR A 10 6.94 5.33 3.11
CA TYR A 10 5.54 5.14 3.44
C TYR A 10 4.63 6.01 2.57
N HIS A 11 4.93 7.30 2.47
CA HIS A 11 4.15 8.24 1.65
C HIS A 11 4.18 7.87 0.16
N GLN A 12 5.34 7.51 -0.38
CA GLN A 12 5.48 7.07 -1.78
C GLN A 12 4.66 5.80 -2.06
N LEU A 13 4.76 4.80 -1.17
CA LEU A 13 4.00 3.56 -1.31
C LEU A 13 2.50 3.79 -1.16
N SER A 14 2.07 4.66 -0.25
CA SER A 14 0.65 5.02 -0.10
C SER A 14 0.12 5.71 -1.35
N ALA A 15 0.85 6.69 -1.88
CA ALA A 15 0.47 7.39 -3.11
C ALA A 15 0.35 6.41 -4.30
N ARG A 16 1.31 5.48 -4.44
CA ARG A 16 1.27 4.46 -5.49
C ARG A 16 0.07 3.50 -5.34
N ARG A 17 -0.22 3.05 -4.10
CA ARG A 17 -1.41 2.23 -3.80
C ARG A 17 -2.68 2.93 -4.24
N ASP A 18 -2.82 4.21 -3.91
CA ASP A 18 -4.03 4.98 -4.17
C ASP A 18 -4.23 5.22 -5.66
N ALA A 19 -3.16 5.54 -6.38
CA ALA A 19 -3.17 5.61 -7.84
C ALA A 19 -3.60 4.28 -8.48
N ILE A 20 -3.09 3.14 -7.98
CA ILE A 20 -3.48 1.82 -8.52
C ILE A 20 -4.97 1.55 -8.30
N ASN A 21 -5.47 1.86 -7.11
CA ASN A 21 -6.86 1.64 -6.76
C ASN A 21 -7.80 2.50 -7.62
N GLN A 22 -7.46 3.79 -7.76
CA GLN A 22 -8.30 4.76 -8.48
C GLN A 22 -8.32 4.51 -9.99
N HIS A 23 -7.17 4.26 -10.61
CA HIS A 23 -7.05 4.22 -12.07
C HIS A 23 -7.20 2.82 -12.67
N TYR A 24 -6.86 1.76 -11.93
CA TYR A 24 -6.85 0.40 -12.47
C TYR A 24 -7.88 -0.51 -11.79
N LEU A 25 -7.90 -0.59 -10.45
CA LEU A 25 -8.77 -1.56 -9.77
C LEU A 25 -10.25 -1.20 -9.79
N ARG A 26 -10.57 0.10 -9.77
CA ARG A 26 -11.92 0.64 -9.94
C ARG A 26 -12.37 0.69 -11.40
N ASN A 27 -11.46 0.50 -12.35
CA ASN A 27 -11.77 0.53 -13.77
C ASN A 27 -12.32 -0.83 -14.24
N THR A 28 -13.64 -0.93 -14.35
CA THR A 28 -14.32 -2.16 -14.81
C THR A 28 -14.03 -2.47 -16.27
N MET A 29 -13.76 -1.47 -17.10
CA MET A 29 -13.39 -1.67 -18.51
C MET A 29 -12.03 -2.33 -18.63
N LEU A 30 -11.08 -1.99 -17.77
CA LEU A 30 -9.77 -2.66 -17.72
C LEU A 30 -9.92 -4.13 -17.30
N LYS A 31 -10.79 -4.43 -16.34
CA LYS A 31 -11.03 -5.80 -15.87
C LYS A 31 -11.50 -6.73 -17.00
N THR A 32 -12.30 -6.21 -17.93
CA THR A 32 -12.83 -6.98 -19.06
C THR A 32 -11.98 -6.87 -20.32
N GLY A 33 -11.38 -5.71 -20.58
CA GLY A 33 -10.60 -5.42 -21.79
C GLY A 33 -9.13 -5.83 -21.72
N ASP A 34 -8.55 -5.88 -20.52
CA ASP A 34 -7.18 -6.37 -20.27
C ASP A 34 -7.10 -7.08 -18.90
N PRO A 35 -7.56 -8.34 -18.81
CA PRO A 35 -7.56 -9.09 -17.56
C PRO A 35 -6.15 -9.38 -17.03
N ILE A 36 -5.13 -9.47 -17.91
CA ILE A 36 -3.74 -9.72 -17.52
C ILE A 36 -3.13 -8.48 -16.85
N GLY A 37 -3.31 -7.30 -17.46
CA GLY A 37 -2.93 -6.02 -16.86
C GLY A 37 -3.66 -5.79 -15.54
N TYR A 38 -4.96 -6.03 -15.50
CA TYR A 38 -5.76 -5.95 -14.27
C TYR A 38 -5.21 -6.86 -13.15
N GLN A 39 -4.84 -8.11 -13.47
CA GLN A 39 -4.24 -9.02 -12.48
C GLN A 39 -2.87 -8.55 -12.01
N THR A 40 -2.07 -7.94 -12.90
CA THR A 40 -0.77 -7.36 -12.56
C THR A 40 -0.91 -6.24 -11.54
N TYR A 41 -1.84 -5.30 -11.78
CA TYR A 41 -2.13 -4.22 -10.83
C TYR A 41 -2.71 -4.72 -9.50
N GLN A 42 -3.51 -5.79 -9.52
CA GLN A 42 -3.96 -6.43 -8.28
C GLN A 42 -2.80 -7.00 -7.45
N ARG A 43 -1.83 -7.66 -8.11
CA ARG A 43 -0.65 -8.21 -7.43
C ARG A 43 0.22 -7.08 -6.84
N GLU A 44 0.44 -6.01 -7.62
CA GLU A 44 1.18 -4.83 -7.16
C GLU A 44 0.50 -4.19 -5.94
N PHE A 45 -0.82 -3.98 -5.99
CA PHE A 45 -1.60 -3.44 -4.88
C PHE A 45 -1.46 -4.26 -3.60
N ARG A 46 -1.55 -5.60 -3.70
CA ARG A 46 -1.36 -6.51 -2.55
C ARG A 46 0.06 -6.43 -1.99
N ALA A 47 1.07 -6.37 -2.86
CA ALA A 47 2.47 -6.25 -2.45
C ALA A 47 2.74 -4.94 -1.70
N ILE A 48 2.19 -3.82 -2.21
CA ILE A 48 2.31 -2.50 -1.56
C ILE A 48 1.62 -2.52 -0.18
N ASN A 49 0.42 -3.08 -0.06
CA ASN A 49 -0.26 -3.19 1.24
C ASN A 49 0.55 -4.01 2.25
N LYS A 50 1.19 -5.10 1.81
CA LYS A 50 2.08 -5.89 2.68
C LYS A 50 3.27 -5.06 3.16
N ARG A 51 3.91 -4.29 2.27
CA ARG A 51 5.03 -3.40 2.61
C ARG A 51 4.61 -2.28 3.57
N LEU A 52 3.47 -1.63 3.31
CA LEU A 52 2.91 -0.60 4.17
C LEU A 52 2.60 -1.13 5.58
N ARG A 53 2.12 -2.37 5.71
CA ARG A 53 1.89 -3.02 7.01
C ARG A 53 3.19 -3.19 7.79
N VAL A 54 4.26 -3.62 7.14
CA VAL A 54 5.58 -3.78 7.78
C VAL A 54 6.14 -2.42 8.19
N ILE A 55 6.09 -1.42 7.29
CA ILE A 55 6.57 -0.07 7.58
C ILE A 55 5.81 0.55 8.77
N ARG A 56 4.48 0.36 8.83
CA ARG A 56 3.65 0.78 9.97
C ARG A 56 4.03 0.15 11.30
N GLN A 57 4.61 -1.06 11.30
CA GLN A 57 5.11 -1.69 12.52
C GLN A 57 6.48 -1.14 12.93
N CYS A 58 7.24 -0.59 11.99
CA CYS A 58 8.53 0.05 12.24
C CYS A 58 8.41 1.53 12.65
N ILE A 59 7.25 2.16 12.46
CA ILE A 59 6.99 3.53 12.89
C ILE A 59 6.52 3.49 14.36
N PRO A 60 7.31 4.00 15.32
CA PRO A 60 7.03 3.90 16.75
C PRO A 60 5.77 4.68 17.20
N ALA A 61 5.25 5.59 16.36
CA ALA A 61 4.07 6.39 16.62
C ALA A 61 2.86 5.92 15.78
N ASN A 62 2.58 4.62 15.74
CA ASN A 62 1.41 4.11 15.03
C ASN A 62 0.22 3.97 16.00
N PRO A 63 -0.74 4.91 16.05
CA PRO A 63 -1.85 4.90 17.01
C PRO A 63 -2.86 3.75 16.80
N THR A 64 -2.67 2.88 15.79
CA THR A 64 -3.51 1.68 15.60
C THR A 64 -3.07 0.48 16.42
N LEU A 65 -1.85 0.49 16.96
CA LEU A 65 -1.48 -0.40 18.04
C LEU A 65 -1.80 0.36 19.32
N GLY A 66 -3.03 0.21 19.81
CA GLY A 66 -3.36 0.63 21.18
C GLY A 66 -2.33 0.05 22.16
N PRO A 67 -2.21 0.62 23.38
CA PRO A 67 -1.24 0.13 24.36
C PRO A 67 -1.42 -1.38 24.48
N THR A 68 -0.38 -2.12 24.09
CA THR A 68 -0.24 -3.51 24.48
C THR A 68 -0.19 -3.47 26.01
N PHE A 69 -1.33 -3.74 26.63
CA PHE A 69 -1.39 -3.97 28.06
C PHE A 69 -0.49 -5.18 28.35
N GLU A 70 0.36 -4.99 29.35
CA GLU A 70 1.30 -5.96 29.93
C GLU A 70 0.60 -7.26 30.35
#